data_AF-A0A0G1TAV7-F1
#
_entry.id   AF-A0A0G1TAV7-F1
#
_cell.length_a   1.000
_cell.length_b   1.000
_cell.length_c   1.000
_cell.angle_alpha   90.00
_cell.angle_beta   90.00
_cell.angle_gamma   90.00
#
_symmetry.space_group_name_H-M   'P 1'
#
loop_
_entity.id
_entity.type
_entity.pdbx_description
1 polymer ?
#
loop_
_entity_poly.entity_id
_entity_poly.type
_entity_poly.pdbx_seq_one_letter_code
_entity_poly.pdbx_strand_id
1 'polypeptide(L)' 'FYVKADVKKKNGKEFYKFSKIMMLRKFSFEGFLKALEEAKVLVDFDARTGHNHGTKFRLRQECLPIERYL' A
#
# COMPACT_ATOMS: atom_id res chain seq x y z
N PHE A 1 -5.64 -2.27 -8.63
CA PHE A 1 -4.27 -2.45 -9.15
C PHE A 1 -3.28 -1.74 -8.23
N TYR A 2 -2.06 -2.25 -8.09
CA TYR A 2 -0.94 -1.62 -7.41
C TYR A 2 0.15 -1.33 -8.45
N VAL A 3 0.62 -0.09 -8.54
CA VAL A 3 1.62 0.33 -9.53
C VAL A 3 2.86 0.80 -8.79
N LYS A 4 4.01 0.24 -9.14
CA LYS A 4 5.31 0.71 -8.67
C LYS A 4 5.89 1.68 -9.70
N ALA A 5 6.38 2.81 -9.21
CA ALA A 5 7.07 3.80 -10.02
C ALA A 5 8.47 4.07 -9.47
N ASP A 6 9.43 4.24 -10.37
CA ASP A 6 10.72 4.84 -10.05
C ASP A 6 10.57 6.36 -10.16
N VAL A 7 11.11 7.09 -9.18
CA VAL A 7 10.96 8.55 -9.08
C VAL A 7 12.31 9.22 -9.28
N LYS A 8 12.34 10.25 -10.13
CA LYS A 8 13.49 11.13 -10.33
C LYS A 8 13.07 12.57 -10.09
N LYS A 9 13.78 13.29 -9.23
CA LYS A 9 13.61 14.75 -9.07
C LYS A 9 14.71 15.48 -9.85
N LYS A 10 14.34 16.44 -10.71
CA LYS A 10 15.30 17.29 -11.44
C LYS A 10 14.70 18.68 -11.65
N ASN A 11 15.45 19.74 -11.29
CA ASN A 11 15.05 21.14 -11.44
C ASN A 11 13.65 21.45 -10.85
N GLY A 12 13.37 20.97 -9.64
CA GLY A 12 12.08 21.17 -8.97
C GLY A 12 10.91 20.37 -9.56
N LYS A 13 11.12 19.57 -10.60
CA LYS A 13 10.11 18.69 -11.20
C LYS A 13 10.35 17.24 -10.81
N GLU A 14 9.27 16.54 -10.48
CA GLU A 14 9.29 15.09 -10.26
C GLU A 14 8.86 14.35 -11.53
N PHE A 15 9.63 13.34 -11.90
CA PHE A 15 9.40 12.46 -13.03
C PHE A 15 9.14 11.06 -12.51
N TYR A 16 8.13 10.41 -13.07
CA TYR A 16 7.68 9.09 -12.65
C TYR A 16 7.81 8.11 -13.82
N LYS A 17 8.54 7.01 -13.62
CA LYS A 17 8.57 5.89 -14.55
C LYS A 17 7.78 4.74 -13.93
N PHE A 18 6.59 4.48 -14.44
CA PHE A 18 5.79 3.32 -14.01
C PHE A 18 6.45 2.04 -14.54
N SER A 19 7.00 1.22 -13.65
CA SER A 19 7.87 0.09 -14.01
C SER A 19 7.22 -1.26 -13.76
N LYS A 20 6.20 -1.34 -12.89
CA LYS A 20 5.48 -2.58 -12.61
C LYS A 20 4.03 -2.32 -12.23
N ILE A 21 3.13 -3.16 -12.75
CA ILE A 21 1.72 -3.19 -12.35
C ILE A 21 1.38 -4.58 -11.80
N MET A 22 0.61 -4.61 -10.71
CA MET A 22 0.12 -5.83 -10.07
C MET A 22 -1.39 -5.70 -9.84
N MET A 23 -2.13 -6.80 -9.94
CA MET A 23 -3.54 -6.87 -9.61
C MET A 23 -3.73 -7.81 -8.42
N LEU A 24 -4.26 -7.29 -7.31
CA LEU A 24 -4.75 -8.14 -6.24
C LEU A 24 -5.96 -8.93 -6.75
N ARG A 25 -5.91 -10.25 -6.62
CA ARG A 25 -7.00 -11.16 -6.96
C ARG A 25 -7.35 -11.98 -5.72
N LYS A 26 -8.58 -12.51 -5.67
CA LYS A 26 -9.05 -13.38 -4.58
C LYS A 26 -8.89 -12.75 -3.20
N PHE A 27 -9.36 -11.52 -3.04
CA PHE A 27 -9.40 -10.87 -1.73
C PHE A 27 -10.20 -11.73 -0.74
N SER A 28 -9.66 -11.89 0.47
CA SER A 28 -10.30 -12.62 1.56
C SER A 28 -10.49 -11.68 2.74
N PHE A 29 -11.72 -11.55 3.21
CA PHE A 29 -12.03 -10.74 4.39
C PHE A 29 -11.41 -11.34 5.66
N GLU A 30 -11.50 -12.66 5.84
CA GLU A 30 -10.82 -13.36 6.94
C GLU A 30 -9.30 -13.20 6.88
N GLY A 31 -8.73 -13.27 5.67
CA GLY A 31 -7.31 -13.00 5.48
C GLY A 31 -6.91 -11.57 5.85
N PHE A 32 -7.81 -10.61 5.62
CA PHE A 32 -7.62 -9.22 6.04
C PHE A 32 -7.70 -9.06 7.56
N LEU A 33 -8.67 -9.69 8.24
CA LEU A 33 -8.77 -9.69 9.70
C LEU A 33 -7.51 -10.28 10.34
N LYS A 34 -7.08 -11.45 9.87
CA LYS A 34 -5.84 -12.09 10.33
C LYS A 34 -4.62 -11.17 10.11
N ALA A 35 -4.57 -10.44 9.00
CA ALA A 35 -3.47 -9.51 8.73
C ALA A 35 -3.46 -8.31 9.69
N LEU A 36 -4.62 -7.88 10.23
CA LEU A 36 -4.70 -6.89 11.30
C LEU A 36 -4.16 -7.48 12.61
N GLU A 37 -4.60 -8.68 12.99
CA GLU A 37 -4.16 -9.38 14.21
C GLU A 37 -2.65 -9.61 14.23
N GLU A 38 -2.06 -9.97 13.08
CA GLU A 38 -0.63 -10.19 12.90
C GLU A 38 0.18 -8.90 12.65
N ALA A 39 -0.43 -7.72 12.79
CA ALA A 39 0.19 -6.41 12.57
C ALA A 39 0.83 -6.21 11.17
N LYS A 40 0.34 -6.94 10.16
CA LYS A 40 0.73 -6.78 8.74
C LYS A 40 -0.05 -5.64 8.08
N VAL A 41 -1.32 -5.48 8.47
CA VAL A 41 -2.15 -4.31 8.17
C VAL A 41 -2.27 -3.48 9.45
N LEU A 42 -2.13 -2.17 9.33
CA LEU A 42 -2.21 -1.20 10.42
C LEU A 42 -3.46 -0.33 10.27
N VAL A 43 -4.02 0.12 11.40
CA VAL A 43 -5.07 1.14 11.44
C VAL A 43 -4.42 2.49 11.68
N ASP A 44 -4.53 3.40 10.72
CA ASP A 44 -3.96 4.75 10.75
C ASP A 44 -5.06 5.79 10.98
N PHE A 45 -5.05 6.43 12.15
CA PHE A 45 -5.93 7.53 12.51
C PHE A 45 -5.35 8.86 12.03
N ASP A 46 -5.67 9.22 10.80
CA ASP A 46 -5.07 10.37 10.12
C ASP A 46 -5.86 11.67 10.36
N ALA A 47 -5.84 12.15 11.60
CA ALA A 47 -6.56 13.34 12.06
C ALA A 47 -5.68 14.33 12.86
N ARG A 48 -4.35 14.24 12.71
CA ARG A 48 -3.36 14.94 13.56
C ARG A 48 -3.25 16.45 13.33
N THR A 49 -3.86 16.98 12.27
CA THR A 49 -3.68 18.37 11.81
C THR A 49 -4.93 19.23 11.94
N GLY A 50 -5.94 18.78 12.71
CA GLY A 50 -7.24 19.47 12.79
C GLY A 50 -8.12 19.25 11.55
N HIS A 51 -7.65 18.47 10.57
CA HIS A 51 -8.43 17.98 9.44
C HIS A 51 -8.44 16.45 9.47
N ASN A 52 -9.64 15.87 9.50
CA ASN A 52 -9.79 14.42 9.50
C ASN A 52 -9.72 13.90 8.06
N HIS A 53 -8.62 13.23 7.71
CA HIS A 53 -8.45 12.60 6.41
C HIS A 53 -9.06 11.19 6.33
N GLY A 54 -9.75 10.74 7.38
CA GLY A 54 -10.34 9.42 7.54
C GLY A 54 -9.37 8.37 8.09
N THR A 55 -9.93 7.37 8.78
CA THR A 55 -9.22 6.16 9.22
C THR A 55 -8.81 5.32 8.01
N LYS A 56 -7.53 4.92 7.94
CA LYS A 56 -6.97 4.17 6.81
C LYS A 56 -6.43 2.82 7.27
N PHE A 57 -6.63 1.80 6.44
CA PHE A 57 -5.92 0.53 6.57
C PHE A 57 -4.65 0.57 5.72
N ARG A 58 -3.48 0.34 6.33
CA ARG A 58 -2.19 0.38 5.64
C ARG A 58 -1.48 -0.95 5.73
N LEU A 59 -1.18 -1.56 4.59
CA LEU A 59 -0.37 -2.77 4.52
C LEU A 59 1.12 -2.41 4.61
N ARG A 60 1.88 -3.16 5.40
CA ARG A 60 3.35 -3.07 5.39
C ARG A 60 3.91 -3.51 4.05
N GLN A 61 4.90 -2.79 3.55
CA GLN A 61 5.41 -2.97 2.17
C GLN A 61 6.00 -4.38 1.95
N GLU A 62 6.68 -4.93 2.96
CA GLU A 62 7.25 -6.27 2.99
C GLU A 62 6.18 -7.37 3.05
N CYS A 63 4.94 -7.03 3.42
CA CYS A 63 3.80 -7.94 3.46
C CYS A 63 2.98 -7.92 2.17
N LEU A 64 3.43 -7.23 1.12
CA LEU A 64 2.78 -7.29 -0.18
C LEU A 64 2.65 -8.76 -0.63
N PRO A 65 1.44 -9.22 -1.03
CA PRO A 65 1.26 -10.56 -1.56
C PRO A 65 1.87 -10.61 -2.95
N ILE A 66 3.16 -10.98 -3.01
CA ILE A 66 3.87 -11.21 -4.26
C ILE A 66 3.61 -12.67 -4.64
N GLU A 67 2.98 -12.88 -5.79
CA GLU A 67 2.88 -14.21 -6.40
C GLU A 67 4.30 -14.69 -6.69
N ARG A 68 4.78 -15.67 -5.91
CA ARG A 68 5.97 -16.43 -6.28
C ARG A 68 5.51 -17.39 -7.36
N TYR A 69 5.84 -17.09 -8.62
CA TYR A 69 5.79 -18.09 -9.67
C TYR A 69 6.79 -19.20 -9.27
N LEU A 70 6.28 -20.34 -8.81
CA LEU A 70 7.02 -21.61 -8.78
C LEU A 70 6.91 -22.25 -10.17
#